data_AF-M7S4K1-F1
#
_entry.id   AF-M7S4K1-F1
#
_cell.length_a   1.000
_cell.length_b   1.000
_cell.length_c   1.000
_cell.angle_alpha   90.00
_cell.angle_beta   90.00
_cell.angle_gamma   90.00
#
_symmetry.space_group_name_H-M   'P 1'
#
loop_
_entity.id
_entity.type
_entity.pdbx_description
1 polymer ?
#
loop_
_entity_poly.entity_id
_entity_poly.type
_entity_poly.pdbx_seq_one_letter_code
_entity_poly.pdbx_strand_id
1 'polypeptide(L)' 'MSRKGNCLDNACAECFFGTLKSESFYTSKFKDIDELKIAIEDYIRYYNT' A
#
# COMPACT_ATOMS: atom_id res chain seq x y z
N MET A 1 -10.26 3.77 23.73
CA MET A 1 -8.98 4.25 23.17
C MET A 1 -7.96 3.11 23.29
N SER A 2 -7.69 2.44 22.19
CA SER A 2 -6.76 1.29 22.13
C SER A 2 -5.34 1.76 22.42
N ARG A 3 -4.58 0.95 23.18
CA ARG A 3 -3.30 1.33 23.79
C ARG A 3 -2.29 1.83 22.74
N LYS A 4 -1.58 2.89 23.11
CA LYS A 4 -0.46 3.51 22.39
C LYS A 4 0.42 2.46 21.69
N GLY A 5 0.32 2.41 20.36
CA GLY A 5 1.23 1.81 19.38
C GLY A 5 1.93 0.51 19.78
N ASN A 6 1.35 -0.63 19.42
CA ASN A 6 2.13 -1.86 19.33
C ASN A 6 2.79 -1.89 17.93
N CYS A 7 4.07 -1.52 17.84
CA CYS A 7 4.78 -1.34 16.57
C CYS A 7 4.72 -2.59 15.66
N LEU A 8 4.56 -3.78 16.26
CA LEU A 8 4.48 -5.04 15.53
C LEU A 8 3.20 -5.18 14.69
N ASP A 9 2.08 -4.63 15.17
CA ASP A 9 0.80 -4.68 14.46
C ASP A 9 0.82 -3.74 13.24
N ASN A 10 1.43 -2.57 13.40
CA ASN A 10 1.55 -1.57 12.33
C ASN A 10 2.72 -1.86 11.37
N ALA A 11 3.73 -2.63 11.78
CA ALA A 11 4.93 -2.90 10.98
C ALA A 11 4.60 -3.60 9.66
N CYS A 12 3.69 -4.59 9.66
CA CYS A 12 3.30 -5.27 8.43
C CYS A 12 2.61 -4.31 7.45
N ALA A 13 1.72 -3.46 7.96
CA ALA A 13 1.04 -2.45 7.15
C ALA A 13 2.01 -1.38 6.64
N GLU A 14 2.90 -0.86 7.49
CA GLU A 14 3.94 0.10 7.08
C GLU A 14 4.88 -0.46 6.02
N CYS A 15 5.33 -1.71 6.18
CA CYS A 15 6.14 -2.38 5.17
C CYS A 15 5.37 -2.53 3.86
N PHE A 16 4.11 -2.99 3.89
CA PHE A 16 3.29 -3.13 2.69
C PHE A 16 3.09 -1.79 1.96
N PHE A 17 2.71 -0.73 2.68
CA PHE A 17 2.51 0.59 2.07
C PHE A 17 3.82 1.25 1.62
N GLY A 18 4.94 0.96 2.31
CA GLY A 18 6.27 1.38 1.89
C GLY A 18 6.66 0.76 0.54
N THR A 19 6.49 -0.56 0.42
CA THR A 19 6.76 -1.31 -0.81
C THR A 19 5.83 -0.87 -1.95
N LEU A 20 4.53 -0.77 -1.70
CA LEU A 20 3.55 -0.31 -2.69
C LEU A 20 3.90 1.07 -3.25
N LYS A 21 4.33 1.99 -2.38
CA LYS A 21 4.75 3.33 -2.82
C LYS A 21 6.05 3.29 -3.63
N SER A 22 7.05 2.54 -3.17
CA SER A 22 8.35 2.44 -3.85
C SER A 22 8.24 1.79 -5.22
N GLU A 23 7.50 0.69 -5.33
CA GLU A 23 7.44 -0.10 -6.55
C GLU A 23 6.41 0.42 -7.53
N SER A 24 5.21 0.80 -7.05
CA SER A 24 4.10 1.20 -7.91
C SER A 24 3.95 2.72 -7.96
N PHE A 25 3.90 3.40 -6.80
CA PHE A 25 3.54 4.82 -6.78
C PHE A 25 4.60 5.78 -7.34
N TYR A 26 5.88 5.53 -7.06
CA TYR A 26 6.97 6.38 -7.57
C TYR A 26 7.41 6.01 -8.99
N THR A 27 7.12 4.79 -9.44
CA THR A 27 7.44 4.31 -10.80
C THR A 27 6.35 4.67 -11.81
N SER A 28 5.08 4.68 -11.39
CA SER A 28 3.94 4.95 -12.26
C SER A 28 3.44 6.38 -12.15
N LYS A 29 3.27 7.06 -13.28
CA LYS A 29 2.56 8.35 -13.33
C LYS A 29 1.08 8.09 -13.50
N PHE A 30 0.31 8.14 -12.41
CA PHE A 30 -1.15 8.12 -12.49
C PHE A 30 -1.66 9.47 -12.97
N LYS A 31 -2.56 9.45 -13.95
CA LYS A 31 -3.16 10.66 -14.48
C LYS A 31 -4.39 11.07 -13.67
N ASP A 32 -5.06 10.10 -13.05
CA ASP A 32 -6.28 10.30 -12.28
C ASP A 32 -6.35 9.37 -11.06
N ILE A 33 -7.23 9.72 -10.10
CA ILE A 33 -7.41 8.95 -8.86
C ILE A 33 -8.01 7.57 -9.15
N ASP A 34 -8.80 7.46 -10.22
CA ASP A 34 -9.41 6.18 -10.63
C ASP A 34 -8.35 5.16 -11.08
N GLU A 35 -7.36 5.59 -11.89
CA GLU A 35 -6.24 4.74 -12.27
C GLU A 35 -5.40 4.31 -11.07
N LEU A 36 -5.21 5.21 -10.10
CA LEU A 36 -4.52 4.89 -8.86
C LEU A 36 -5.29 3.82 -8.06
N LYS A 37 -6.62 3.91 -7.98
CA LYS A 37 -7.44 2.90 -7.29
C LYS A 37 -7.33 1.53 -7.95
N ILE A 38 -7.41 1.48 -9.28
CA ILE A 38 -7.29 0.24 -10.05
C ILE A 38 -5.91 -0.40 -9.81
N ALA A 39 -4.84 0.40 -9.86
CA ALA A 39 -3.49 -0.09 -9.62
C ALA A 39 -3.28 -0.60 -8.19
N ILE A 40 -3.86 0.06 -7.18
CA ILE A 40 -3.82 -0.41 -5.80
C ILE A 40 -4.58 -1.73 -5.64
N GLU A 41 -5.77 -1.84 -6.24
CA GLU A 41 -6.58 -3.07 -6.17
C GLU A 41 -5.86 -4.25 -6.84
N ASP A 42 -5.25 -4.02 -8.00
CA ASP A 42 -4.44 -5.02 -8.70
C ASP A 42 -3.22 -5.46 -7.87
N TYR A 43 -2.50 -4.50 -7.28
CA TYR A 43 -1.36 -4.80 -6.41
C TYR A 43 -1.76 -5.59 -5.15
N ILE A 44 -2.92 -5.29 -4.55
CA ILE A 44 -3.46 -6.06 -3.43
C ILE A 44 -3.78 -7.49 -3.87
N ARG A 45 -4.40 -7.69 -5.04
CA ARG A 45 -4.68 -9.02 -5.59
C ARG A 45 -3.41 -9.82 -5.86
N TYR A 46 -2.40 -9.18 -6.47
CA TYR A 46 -1.09 -9.77 -6.70
C TYR A 46 -0.42 -10.21 -5.38
N TYR A 47 -0.45 -9.36 -4.34
CA TYR A 47 0.16 -9.68 -3.04
C TYR A 47 -0.55 -10.79 -2.27
N ASN A 48 -1.85 -11.00 -2.51
CA ASN A 48 -2.65 -12.05 -1.85
C ASN A 48 -2.79 -13.35 -2.68
N THR A 49 -2.08 -13.46 -3.81
CA THR A 49 -1.99 -14.69 -4.63
C THR A 49 -0.74 -15.47 -4.29
#